data_AF-A0A6P4DSC5-F1
#
_entry.id   AF-A0A6P4DSC5-F1
#
_cell.length_a   1.000
_cell.length_b   1.000
_cell.length_c   1.000
_cell.angle_alpha   90.00
_cell.angle_beta   90.00
_cell.angle_gamma   90.00
#
_symmetry.space_group_name_H-M   'P 1'
#
loop_
_entity.id
_entity.type
_entity.pdbx_description
1 polymer ?
#
loop_
_entity_poly.entity_id
_entity_poly.type
_entity_poly.pdbx_seq_one_letter_code
_entity_poly.pdbx_strand_id
1 'polypeptide(L)'
;MHYGLIEQPSRHLLACLHTNWALKMLNFDNQATGERRLLQLNELEEFRSQAYENDKIYKEKAKRWHDQKLARREFVEGQKVLLYNSRLKFFPGKLKSRWSGPFTTLKVSSYGHVELMEDKTQRTFTINGHRLKHYLGNSLDGQRVSFNLS
;
A
#
# COMPACT_ATOMS: atom_id res chain seq x y z
N MET A 1 -68.67 -45.81 -47.69
CA MET A 1 -68.84 -45.96 -46.22
C MET A 1 -68.18 -47.28 -45.86
N HIS A 2 -67.15 -47.43 -45.05
CA HIS A 2 -66.71 -46.69 -43.86
C HIS A 2 -65.18 -46.83 -43.74
N TYR A 3 -64.50 -45.78 -43.27
CA TYR A 3 -63.07 -45.77 -42.96
C TYR A 3 -62.76 -46.64 -41.74
N GLY A 4 -61.68 -47.42 -41.80
CA GLY A 4 -61.11 -48.12 -40.65
C GLY A 4 -59.64 -47.71 -40.47
N LEU A 5 -59.40 -46.56 -39.83
CA LEU A 5 -58.08 -46.20 -39.31
C LEU A 5 -57.91 -46.92 -37.97
N ILE A 6 -57.25 -48.09 -38.00
CA ILE A 6 -56.79 -48.78 -36.80
C ILE A 6 -55.51 -48.08 -36.35
N GLU A 7 -55.58 -47.43 -35.20
CA GLU A 7 -54.47 -46.74 -34.53
C GLU A 7 -53.24 -47.66 -34.39
N GLN A 8 -52.04 -47.06 -34.46
CA GLN A 8 -50.75 -47.69 -34.25
C GLN A 8 -50.20 -47.28 -32.86
N PRO A 9 -50.48 -48.03 -31.77
CA PRO A 9 -50.14 -47.60 -30.41
C PRO A 9 -48.66 -47.85 -30.06
N SER A 10 -47.96 -48.72 -30.81
CA SER A 10 -46.64 -49.23 -30.40
C SER A 10 -45.46 -48.33 -30.80
N ARG A 11 -45.54 -47.62 -31.93
CA ARG A 11 -44.46 -46.72 -32.37
C ARG A 11 -44.32 -45.48 -31.48
N HIS A 12 -45.42 -44.98 -30.93
CA HIS A 12 -45.39 -43.83 -30.01
C HIS A 12 -44.77 -44.20 -28.65
N LEU A 13 -45.08 -45.36 -28.08
CA LEU A 13 -44.50 -45.82 -26.82
C LEU A 13 -42.98 -46.05 -26.91
N LEU A 14 -42.50 -46.66 -28.00
CA LEU A 14 -41.06 -46.84 -28.26
C LEU A 14 -40.34 -45.49 -28.46
N ALA A 15 -40.97 -44.55 -29.18
CA ALA A 15 -40.44 -43.20 -29.32
C ALA A 15 -40.36 -42.47 -27.98
N CYS A 16 -41.41 -42.53 -27.15
CA CYS A 16 -41.43 -41.92 -25.82
C CYS A 16 -40.40 -42.54 -24.85
N LEU A 17 -40.11 -43.83 -24.97
CA LEU A 17 -39.07 -44.47 -24.15
C LEU A 17 -37.68 -43.99 -24.59
N HIS A 18 -37.42 -43.92 -25.90
CA HIS A 18 -36.16 -43.44 -26.44
C HIS A 18 -35.90 -41.96 -26.11
N THR A 19 -36.95 -41.11 -26.17
CA THR A 19 -36.83 -39.70 -25.75
C THR A 19 -36.58 -39.57 -24.25
N ASN A 20 -37.20 -40.41 -23.41
CA ASN A 20 -36.93 -40.41 -21.96
C ASN A 20 -35.49 -40.84 -21.64
N TRP A 21 -34.94 -41.84 -22.33
CA TRP A 21 -33.54 -42.24 -22.16
C TRP A 21 -32.56 -41.16 -22.64
N ALA A 22 -32.82 -40.53 -23.79
CA ALA A 22 -32.00 -39.43 -24.28
C ALA A 22 -32.03 -38.22 -23.33
N LEU A 23 -33.20 -37.86 -22.79
CA LEU A 23 -33.35 -36.78 -21.82
C LEU A 23 -32.60 -37.07 -20.52
N LYS A 24 -32.64 -38.32 -20.04
CA LYS A 24 -31.92 -38.75 -18.85
C LYS A 24 -30.40 -38.67 -19.05
N MET A 25 -29.89 -39.08 -20.22
CA MET A 25 -28.47 -38.97 -20.56
C MET A 25 -28.00 -37.51 -20.65
N LEU A 26 -28.75 -36.65 -21.32
CA LEU A 26 -28.46 -35.20 -21.38
C LEU A 26 -28.47 -34.54 -19.99
N ASN A 27 -29.32 -35.00 -19.08
CA ASN A 27 -29.35 -34.51 -17.70
C ASN A 27 -28.16 -34.97 -16.86
N PHE A 28 -27.63 -36.18 -17.08
CA PHE A 28 -26.40 -36.64 -16.42
C PHE A 28 -25.18 -35.82 -16.86
N ASP A 29 -25.07 -35.52 -18.15
CA ASP A 29 -24.00 -34.65 -18.66
C ASP A 29 -24.08 -33.24 -18.07
N ASN A 30 -25.30 -32.73 -17.84
CA ASN A 30 -25.51 -31.44 -17.19
C ASN A 30 -25.06 -31.42 -15.72
N GLN A 31 -25.28 -32.51 -14.96
CA GLN A 31 -24.81 -32.62 -13.58
C GLN A 31 -23.28 -32.70 -13.51
N ALA A 32 -22.66 -33.58 -14.30
CA ALA A 32 -21.20 -33.70 -14.35
C ALA A 32 -20.53 -32.39 -14.83
N THR A 33 -21.14 -31.69 -15.80
CA THR A 33 -20.68 -30.37 -16.27
C THR A 33 -20.88 -29.29 -15.19
N GLY A 34 -21.92 -29.41 -14.36
CA GLY A 34 -22.15 -28.54 -13.20
C GLY A 34 -21.08 -28.71 -12.13
N GLU A 35 -20.79 -29.94 -11.74
CA GLU A 35 -19.75 -30.27 -10.75
C GLU A 35 -18.36 -29.82 -11.22
N ARG A 36 -18.02 -30.07 -12.49
CA ARG A 36 -16.74 -29.61 -13.06
C ARG A 36 -16.61 -28.09 -13.02
N ARG A 37 -17.68 -27.34 -13.35
CA ARG A 37 -17.68 -25.88 -13.24
C ARG A 37 -17.53 -25.41 -11.80
N LEU A 38 -18.17 -26.09 -10.85
CA LEU A 38 -18.04 -25.76 -9.42
C LEU A 38 -16.61 -25.96 -8.92
N LEU A 39 -15.96 -27.08 -9.29
CA LEU A 39 -14.57 -27.34 -8.96
C LEU A 39 -13.64 -26.26 -9.53
N GLN A 40 -13.81 -25.90 -10.81
CA GLN A 40 -13.04 -24.82 -11.43
C GLN A 40 -13.24 -23.47 -10.72
N LEU A 41 -14.45 -23.16 -10.26
CA LEU A 41 -14.71 -21.94 -9.50
C LEU A 41 -14.03 -21.97 -8.13
N ASN A 42 -14.04 -23.13 -7.46
CA ASN A 42 -13.36 -23.29 -6.17
C ASN A 42 -11.84 -23.14 -6.30
N GLU A 43 -11.24 -23.75 -7.33
CA GLU A 43 -9.82 -23.56 -7.65
C GLU A 43 -9.47 -22.07 -7.87
N LEU A 44 -10.31 -21.34 -8.64
CA LEU A 44 -10.12 -19.91 -8.86
C LEU A 44 -10.22 -19.10 -7.56
N GLU A 45 -11.13 -19.47 -6.66
CA GLU A 45 -11.28 -18.79 -5.38
C GLU A 45 -10.07 -19.04 -4.46
N GLU A 46 -9.53 -20.25 -4.46
CA GLU A 46 -8.29 -20.58 -3.75
C GLU A 46 -7.10 -19.76 -4.27
N PHE A 47 -6.95 -19.64 -5.60
CA PHE A 47 -5.90 -18.79 -6.18
C PHE A 47 -6.05 -17.32 -5.80
N ARG A 48 -7.28 -16.80 -5.76
CA ARG A 48 -7.54 -15.43 -5.30
C ARG A 48 -7.18 -15.24 -3.85
N SER A 49 -7.60 -16.17 -2.99
CA SER A 49 -7.28 -16.13 -1.56
C SER A 49 -5.76 -16.11 -1.35
N GLN A 50 -5.04 -17.01 -2.01
CA GLN A 50 -3.58 -17.08 -1.95
C GLN A 50 -2.92 -15.79 -2.45
N ALA A 51 -3.41 -15.19 -3.53
CA ALA A 51 -2.90 -13.93 -4.04
C ALA A 51 -3.07 -12.78 -3.04
N TYR A 52 -4.24 -12.68 -2.38
CA TYR A 52 -4.49 -11.67 -1.35
C TYR A 52 -3.64 -11.87 -0.10
N GLU A 53 -3.46 -13.10 0.36
CA GLU A 53 -2.57 -13.42 1.48
C GLU A 53 -1.13 -13.02 1.15
N ASN A 54 -0.65 -13.37 -0.04
CA ASN A 54 0.69 -13.02 -0.50
C ASN A 54 0.90 -11.49 -0.59
N ASP A 55 -0.05 -10.76 -1.15
CA ASP A 55 0.00 -9.28 -1.22
C ASP A 55 0.02 -8.65 0.18
N LYS A 56 -0.83 -9.15 1.09
CA LYS A 56 -0.86 -8.71 2.49
C LYS A 56 0.49 -8.93 3.17
N ILE A 57 1.09 -10.11 3.00
CA ILE A 57 2.41 -10.44 3.56
C ILE A 57 3.49 -9.52 3.00
N TYR A 58 3.47 -9.26 1.69
CA TYR A 58 4.46 -8.39 1.06
C TYR A 58 4.36 -6.95 1.57
N LYS A 59 3.15 -6.40 1.63
CA LYS A 59 2.89 -5.06 2.18
C LYS A 59 3.31 -4.95 3.64
N GLU A 60 3.04 -5.98 4.43
CA GLU A 60 3.42 -6.01 5.84
C GLU A 60 4.95 -6.08 6.01
N LYS A 61 5.64 -6.92 5.24
CA LYS A 61 7.11 -6.97 5.23
C LYS A 61 7.73 -5.63 4.83
N ALA A 62 7.21 -5.01 3.78
CA ALA A 62 7.66 -3.70 3.32
C ALA A 62 7.46 -2.62 4.40
N LYS A 63 6.29 -2.61 5.06
CA LYS A 63 6.01 -1.72 6.19
C LYS A 63 6.99 -1.94 7.34
N ARG A 64 7.17 -3.19 7.78
CA ARG A 64 8.11 -3.53 8.88
C ARG A 64 9.53 -3.07 8.56
N TRP A 65 10.01 -3.30 7.34
CA TRP A 65 11.34 -2.87 6.90
C TRP A 65 11.48 -1.35 6.87
N HIS A 66 10.45 -0.64 6.38
CA HIS A 66 10.43 0.82 6.37
C HIS A 66 10.43 1.39 7.79
N ASP A 67 9.57 0.86 8.68
CA ASP A 67 9.43 1.31 10.06
C ASP A 67 10.71 1.03 10.87
N GLN A 68 11.40 -0.10 10.62
CA GLN A 68 12.72 -0.39 11.20
C GLN A 68 13.79 0.63 10.79
N LYS A 69 13.73 1.13 9.55
CA LYS A 69 14.68 2.13 9.03
C LYS A 69 14.32 3.56 9.40
N LEU A 70 13.13 3.79 9.94
CA LEU A 70 12.71 5.11 10.38
C LEU A 70 13.46 5.47 11.68
N ALA A 71 14.59 6.16 11.53
CA ALA A 71 15.34 6.66 12.68
C ALA A 71 14.46 7.60 13.52
N ARG A 72 14.26 7.25 14.80
CA ARG A 72 13.62 8.14 15.77
C ARG A 72 14.51 9.38 15.95
N ARG A 73 13.95 10.55 15.68
CA ARG A 73 14.64 11.83 15.88
C ARG A 73 14.13 12.40 17.19
N GLU A 74 14.96 12.27 18.22
CA GLU A 74 14.70 12.87 19.52
C GLU A 74 15.45 14.20 19.58
N PHE A 75 14.74 15.26 19.94
CA PHE A 75 15.30 16.59 20.07
C PHE A 75 15.42 16.93 21.55
N VAL A 76 16.47 17.69 21.89
CA VAL A 76 16.68 18.20 23.25
C VAL A 76 16.47 19.71 23.24
N GLU A 77 15.93 20.25 24.34
CA GLU A 77 15.80 21.69 24.54
C GLU A 77 17.19 22.37 24.48
N GLY A 78 17.27 23.53 23.82
CA GLY A 78 18.53 24.23 23.53
C GLY A 78 19.29 23.73 22.30
N GLN A 79 18.88 22.64 21.66
CA GLN A 79 19.56 22.13 20.46
C GLN A 79 19.29 23.00 19.22
N LYS A 80 20.30 23.15 18.34
CA LYS A 80 20.11 23.75 17.02
C LYS A 80 19.58 22.74 16.01
N VAL A 81 18.53 23.13 15.28
CA VAL A 81 17.87 22.29 14.28
C VAL A 81 17.61 23.04 12.98
N LEU A 82 17.58 22.32 11.87
CA LEU A 82 17.21 22.82 10.56
C LEU A 82 15.75 22.52 10.27
N LEU A 83 15.06 23.47 9.65
CA LEU A 83 13.66 23.33 9.25
C LEU A 83 13.51 23.06 7.76
N TYR A 84 12.76 22.03 7.40
CA TYR A 84 12.40 21.76 6.01
C TYR A 84 11.31 22.70 5.49
N ASN A 85 11.58 23.43 4.41
CA ASN A 85 10.61 24.28 3.73
C ASN A 85 9.93 23.52 2.58
N SER A 86 8.62 23.26 2.71
CA SER A 86 7.82 22.59 1.67
C SER A 86 7.49 23.51 0.48
N ARG A 87 7.47 24.83 0.69
CA ARG A 87 7.00 25.84 -0.29
C ARG A 87 8.06 26.23 -1.33
N LEU A 88 9.31 25.78 -1.18
CA LEU A 88 10.33 25.97 -2.21
C LEU A 88 9.96 25.07 -3.40
N LYS A 89 9.22 25.63 -4.36
CA LYS A 89 8.97 25.02 -5.67
C LYS A 89 10.29 24.85 -6.42
N PHE A 90 10.35 23.88 -7.32
CA PHE A 90 11.46 23.64 -8.23
C PHE A 90 11.79 24.95 -8.95
N PHE A 91 12.85 25.66 -8.53
CA PHE A 91 13.34 26.80 -9.28
C PHE A 91 14.16 26.24 -10.45
N PRO A 92 13.92 26.65 -11.71
CA PRO A 92 14.70 26.21 -12.88
C PRO A 92 16.10 26.86 -12.92
N GLY A 93 16.79 26.92 -11.78
CA GLY A 93 18.12 27.49 -11.59
C GLY A 93 18.89 26.74 -10.48
N LYS A 94 19.95 27.34 -9.92
CA LYS A 94 20.84 26.71 -8.93
C LYS A 94 20.06 25.96 -7.83
N LEU A 95 20.50 24.73 -7.54
CA LEU A 95 19.91 23.85 -6.53
C LEU A 95 20.05 24.48 -5.13
N LYS A 96 19.01 25.17 -4.65
CA LYS A 96 18.97 25.70 -3.27
C LYS A 96 18.57 24.58 -2.31
N SER A 97 19.24 24.50 -1.16
CA SER A 97 18.84 23.58 -0.10
C SER A 97 17.42 23.92 0.38
N ARG A 98 16.60 22.90 0.55
CA ARG A 98 15.23 23.05 1.08
C ARG A 98 15.18 23.25 2.60
N TRP A 99 16.34 23.16 3.25
CA TRP A 99 16.51 23.36 4.68
C TRP A 99 16.79 24.84 4.94
N SER A 100 15.95 25.44 5.78
CA SER A 100 16.13 26.79 6.31
C SER A 100 16.83 26.71 7.66
N GLY A 101 17.75 27.67 7.87
CA GLY A 101 18.35 28.18 9.13
C GLY A 101 18.55 27.25 10.33
N PRO A 102 19.63 27.42 11.11
CA PRO A 102 19.65 26.85 12.44
C PRO A 102 18.66 27.62 13.32
N PHE A 103 17.68 26.90 13.86
CA PHE A 103 16.73 27.39 14.87
C PHE A 103 17.04 26.72 16.21
N THR A 104 16.81 27.44 17.30
CA THR A 104 17.02 26.91 18.64
C THR A 104 15.73 26.24 19.12
N THR A 105 15.83 24.98 19.58
CA THR A 105 14.70 24.27 20.17
C THR A 105 14.41 24.82 21.56
N LEU A 106 13.19 25.31 21.80
CA LEU A 106 12.76 25.77 23.12
C LEU A 106 12.16 24.62 23.93
N LYS A 107 11.16 23.95 23.34
CA LYS A 107 10.38 22.93 24.02
C LYS A 107 10.06 21.79 23.08
N VAL A 108 10.16 20.57 23.59
CA VAL A 108 9.81 19.35 22.87
C VAL A 108 8.61 18.71 23.54
N SER A 109 7.52 18.56 22.79
CA SER A 109 6.33 17.88 23.28
C SER A 109 6.47 16.37 23.12
N SER A 110 5.89 15.62 24.06
CA SER A 110 5.77 14.16 23.98
C SER A 110 5.03 13.69 22.72
N TYR A 111 4.14 14.53 22.17
CA TYR A 111 3.38 14.24 20.95
C TYR A 111 4.14 14.54 19.65
N GLY A 112 5.41 14.97 19.72
CA GLY A 112 6.28 15.12 18.55
C GLY A 112 6.22 16.48 17.84
N HIS A 113 5.54 17.48 18.40
CA HIS A 113 5.72 18.86 17.97
C HIS A 113 6.83 19.54 18.79
N VAL A 114 7.53 20.46 18.15
CA VAL A 114 8.70 21.15 18.68
C VAL A 114 8.49 22.65 18.49
N GLU A 115 8.68 23.39 19.58
CA GLU A 115 8.71 24.85 19.56
C GLU A 115 10.12 25.32 19.22
N LEU A 116 10.22 26.13 18.17
CA LEU A 116 11.48 26.67 17.68
C LEU A 116 11.52 28.17 17.87
N MET A 117 12.71 28.68 18.13
CA MET A 117 13.01 30.10 18.23
C MET A 117 14.04 30.50 17.17
N GLU A 118 13.77 31.61 16.50
CA GLU A 118 14.74 32.25 15.61
C GLU A 118 15.59 33.27 16.40
N ASP A 119 16.91 33.09 16.41
CA ASP A 119 17.83 33.94 17.19
C ASP A 119 17.74 35.43 16.82
N LYS A 120 17.47 35.74 15.54
CA LYS A 120 17.46 37.11 15.01
C LYS A 120 16.21 37.90 15.36
N THR A 121 15.06 37.24 15.36
CA THR A 121 13.76 37.90 15.51
C THR A 121 13.10 37.60 16.84
N GLN A 122 13.67 36.66 17.62
CA GLN A 122 13.09 36.11 18.86
C GLN A 122 11.67 35.58 18.66
N ARG A 123 11.29 35.26 17.42
CA ARG A 123 9.97 34.70 17.10
C ARG A 123 9.96 33.22 17.42
N THR A 124 8.90 32.80 18.10
CA THR A 124 8.65 31.41 18.41
C THR A 124 7.55 30.85 17.51
N PHE A 125 7.69 29.60 17.09
CA PHE A 125 6.67 28.91 16.31
C PHE A 125 6.74 27.40 16.51
N THR A 126 5.59 26.75 16.43
CA THR A 126 5.44 25.31 16.66
C THR A 126 5.43 24.56 15.34
N ILE A 127 6.27 23.53 15.22
CA ILE A 127 6.36 22.69 14.02
C ILE A 127 6.37 21.22 14.40
N ASN A 128 5.85 20.37 13.52
CA ASN A 128 5.99 18.92 13.64
C ASN A 128 7.46 18.50 13.51
N GLY A 129 7.99 17.77 14.49
CA GLY A 129 9.37 17.27 14.55
C GLY A 129 9.80 16.47 13.32
N HIS A 130 8.87 15.87 12.58
CA HIS A 130 9.16 15.17 11.32
C HIS A 130 9.82 16.08 10.26
N ARG A 131 9.58 17.40 10.31
CA ARG A 131 10.15 18.38 9.39
C ARG A 131 11.49 18.95 9.85
N LEU A 132 12.04 18.43 10.96
CA LEU A 132 13.25 18.92 11.57
C LEU A 132 14.42 17.95 11.36
N LYS A 133 15.62 18.50 11.32
CA LYS A 133 16.88 17.76 11.23
C LYS A 133 17.90 18.38 12.18
N HIS A 134 18.71 17.55 12.84
CA HIS A 134 19.81 18.05 13.68
C HIS A 134 20.79 18.90 12.88
N TYR A 135 21.17 20.04 13.44
CA TYR A 135 22.23 20.87 12.90
C TYR A 135 23.58 20.39 13.44
N LEU A 136 24.46 19.89 12.58
CA LEU A 136 25.78 19.35 12.95
C LEU A 136 26.90 20.41 12.99
N GLY A 137 26.60 21.66 12.63
CA GLY A 137 27.61 22.68 12.35
C GLY A 137 28.41 23.20 13.55
N ASN A 138 28.04 22.84 14.78
CA ASN A 138 28.74 23.32 15.99
C ASN A 138 29.98 22.47 16.35
N SER A 139 30.22 21.32 15.69
CA SER A 139 31.35 20.43 16.03
C SER A 139 32.69 20.83 15.39
N LEU A 140 32.73 21.89 14.58
CA LEU A 140 33.94 22.31 13.85
C LEU A 140 34.68 23.52 14.46
N ASP A 141 34.13 24.16 15.50
CA ASP A 141 34.81 25.30 16.12
C ASP A 141 36.02 24.90 17.00
N GLY A 142 36.21 23.60 17.28
CA GLY A 142 37.38 23.07 18.01
C GLY A 142 38.57 22.63 17.14
N GLN A 143 38.44 22.59 15.81
CA GLN A 143 39.51 22.20 14.88
C GLN A 143 39.55 23.12 13.67
N ARG A 144 39.75 24.43 13.90
CA ARG A 144 40.36 25.28 12.88
C ARG A 144 41.86 24.98 12.87
N VAL A 145 42.27 23.91 12.20
CA VAL A 145 43.67 23.74 11.82
C VAL A 145 43.96 24.79 10.75
N SER A 146 44.69 25.83 11.11
CA SER A 146 45.21 26.80 10.15
C SER A 146 46.26 26.12 9.29
N PHE A 147 45.89 25.77 8.06
CA PHE A 147 46.87 25.43 7.04
C PHE A 147 47.49 26.74 6.55
N ASN A 148 48.64 27.10 7.12
CA ASN A 148 49.51 28.11 6.53
C ASN A 148 50.17 27.46 5.31
N LEU A 149 49.71 27.81 4.11
CA LEU A 149 50.49 27.55 2.89
C LEU A 149 51.64 28.57 2.87
N SER A 150 52.84 28.08 3.16
CA SER A 150 54.10 28.79 2.88
C SER A 150 54.41 28.79 1.38
#